data_AF-M5S3R7-F1
#
_entry.id   AF-M5S3R7-F1
#
_cell.length_a   1.000
_cell.length_b   1.000
_cell.length_c   1.000
_cell.angle_alpha   90.00
_cell.angle_beta   90.00
_cell.angle_gamma   90.00
#
_symmetry.space_group_name_H-M   'P 1'
#
loop_
_entity.id
_entity.type
_entity.pdbx_description
1 polymer ?
#
loop_
_entity_poly.entity_id
_entity_poly.type
_entity_poly.pdbx_seq_one_letter_code
_entity_poly.pdbx_strand_id
1 'polypeptide(L)'
;MDEPLVQSFAKVADDLRRYIEANTVLPDPDAGFSLFVGRTRCLDNAVVSQLPGWPAGAGLKHPQELACFGYLVALSGDYGQAMHGDWKASLAANLTRNLFPIDRQSFTYRPVEVLGLAVGVNALIGQDDRLRSDFADVVQQCRERGCTDTTSSWMYWLAESTLDKSTTSRPNIGDSNLPINVAALIYWIVSRPELRSSVDPDLMLALEDVLLTQSATRGIAIRDLPNASVTLASLEVSVQRRLRSRLDETTIVPSTTKDAIELVKRISENFPLFARQLLRRRKDVKVRGKKDKHSRPTVVMSDEYDVQDSLHAILRLFFNDVRDEIWTPSYADNQNRIDFVLPDFEIAIEVKHTGHSLTQRKIADQLIVDKEYYRQDTNCKHLICFVYDPELRLKNPASIENDISAPDDDFEVIVIVSPKGK
;
A
#
# COMPACT_ATOMS: atom_id res chain seq x y z
N MET A 1 25.41 -11.67 -7.44
CA MET A 1 24.68 -10.92 -8.49
C MET A 1 25.44 -9.63 -8.67
N ASP A 2 26.38 -9.61 -9.61
CA ASP A 2 27.28 -8.48 -9.88
C ASP A 2 27.05 -7.95 -11.30
N GLU A 3 25.80 -7.67 -11.67
CA GLU A 3 25.53 -6.85 -12.85
C GLU A 3 25.46 -5.38 -12.40
N PRO A 4 26.31 -4.48 -12.94
CA PRO A 4 26.26 -3.07 -12.58
C PRO A 4 24.92 -2.46 -13.02
N LEU A 5 24.45 -1.46 -12.27
CA LEU A 5 23.30 -0.65 -12.71
C LEU A 5 23.67 0.05 -14.01
N VAL A 6 22.86 -0.16 -15.05
CA VAL A 6 23.07 0.42 -16.38
C VAL A 6 22.21 1.67 -16.58
N GLN A 7 21.04 1.75 -15.94
CA GLN A 7 20.14 2.92 -16.00
C GLN A 7 19.38 3.15 -14.69
N SER A 8 19.01 4.41 -14.41
CA SER A 8 18.08 4.73 -13.33
C SER A 8 16.63 4.48 -13.75
N PHE A 9 15.77 4.07 -12.82
CA PHE A 9 14.34 3.88 -13.09
C PHE A 9 13.66 5.14 -13.62
N ALA A 10 14.09 6.32 -13.14
CA ALA A 10 13.58 7.60 -13.62
C ALA A 10 13.83 7.78 -15.12
N LYS A 11 15.06 7.52 -15.59
CA LYS A 11 15.39 7.61 -17.02
C LYS A 11 14.58 6.62 -17.85
N VAL A 12 14.47 5.36 -17.40
CA VAL A 12 13.68 4.33 -18.08
C VAL A 12 12.21 4.77 -18.21
N ALA A 13 11.63 5.28 -17.14
CA ALA A 13 10.25 5.76 -17.15
C ALA A 13 10.07 6.95 -18.11
N ASP A 14 11.01 7.90 -18.13
CA ASP A 14 10.96 9.05 -19.04
C ASP A 14 11.12 8.66 -20.52
N ASP A 15 11.97 7.68 -20.83
CA ASP A 15 12.13 7.15 -22.18
C ASP A 15 10.84 6.47 -22.66
N LEU A 16 10.22 5.66 -21.80
CA LEU A 16 8.93 5.02 -22.08
C LEU A 16 7.80 6.05 -22.25
N ARG A 17 7.70 7.06 -21.37
CA ARG A 17 6.68 8.11 -21.46
C ARG A 17 6.78 8.87 -22.78
N ARG A 18 7.98 9.32 -23.16
CA ARG A 18 8.21 10.04 -24.42
C ARG A 18 7.82 9.20 -25.64
N TYR A 19 8.16 7.90 -25.62
CA TYR A 19 7.74 7.01 -26.69
C TYR A 19 6.22 6.86 -26.75
N ILE A 20 5.56 6.66 -25.61
CA ILE A 20 4.10 6.51 -25.54
C ILE A 20 3.39 7.77 -26.06
N GLU A 21 3.81 8.94 -25.61
CA GLU A 21 3.25 10.23 -26.03
C GLU A 21 3.41 10.46 -27.54
N ALA A 22 4.57 10.10 -28.11
CA ALA A 22 4.84 10.28 -29.53
C ALA A 22 4.07 9.31 -30.45
N ASN A 23 3.64 8.15 -29.94
CA ASN A 23 3.06 7.08 -30.76
C ASN A 23 1.56 6.83 -30.49
N THR A 24 0.95 7.51 -29.52
CA THR A 24 -0.48 7.36 -29.22
C THR A 24 -1.32 8.15 -30.23
N VAL A 25 -1.75 7.49 -31.31
CA VAL A 25 -2.53 8.09 -32.40
C VAL A 25 -3.82 7.30 -32.65
N LEU A 26 -4.98 7.94 -32.52
CA LEU A 26 -6.28 7.32 -32.81
C LEU A 26 -6.53 7.22 -34.33
N PRO A 27 -7.31 6.23 -34.81
CA PRO A 27 -8.08 5.22 -34.07
C PRO A 27 -7.36 3.85 -33.98
N ASP A 28 -6.06 3.85 -33.67
CA ASP A 28 -5.29 2.61 -33.55
C ASP A 28 -5.58 1.85 -32.24
N PRO A 29 -5.78 0.51 -32.28
CA PRO A 29 -6.10 -0.27 -31.09
C PRO A 29 -4.98 -0.28 -30.03
N ASP A 30 -3.71 -0.19 -30.43
CA ASP A 30 -2.59 -0.11 -29.49
C ASP A 30 -2.57 1.26 -28.80
N ALA A 31 -2.95 2.32 -29.51
CA ALA A 31 -3.16 3.65 -28.92
C ALA A 31 -4.32 3.64 -27.91
N GLY A 32 -5.44 3.00 -28.24
CA GLY A 32 -6.56 2.79 -27.31
C GLY A 32 -6.14 2.01 -26.06
N PHE A 33 -5.42 0.91 -26.24
CA PHE A 33 -4.90 0.09 -25.13
C PHE A 33 -3.92 0.87 -24.26
N SER A 34 -3.02 1.66 -24.87
CA SER A 34 -2.07 2.51 -24.16
C SER A 34 -2.77 3.51 -23.22
N LEU A 35 -3.79 4.20 -23.73
CA LEU A 35 -4.61 5.11 -22.93
C LEU A 35 -5.34 4.36 -21.80
N PHE A 36 -5.84 3.17 -22.09
CA PHE A 36 -6.52 2.32 -21.11
C PHE A 36 -5.59 1.85 -19.99
N VAL A 37 -4.38 1.39 -20.31
CA VAL A 37 -3.34 1.02 -19.34
C VAL A 37 -2.93 2.23 -18.50
N GLY A 38 -2.71 3.38 -19.14
CA GLY A 38 -2.27 4.60 -18.49
C GLY A 38 -3.24 5.13 -17.43
N ARG A 39 -4.54 4.93 -17.62
CA ARG A 39 -5.59 5.37 -16.67
C ARG A 39 -6.01 4.33 -15.65
N THR A 40 -5.69 3.06 -15.89
CA THR A 40 -5.91 1.97 -14.94
C THR A 40 -4.71 1.71 -14.04
N ARG A 41 -3.78 2.68 -13.94
CA ARG A 41 -2.62 2.60 -13.03
C ARG A 41 -3.09 2.34 -11.61
N CYS A 42 -2.45 1.40 -10.93
CA CYS A 42 -2.81 0.91 -9.59
C CYS A 42 -2.52 1.91 -8.44
N LEU A 43 -2.26 3.17 -8.76
CA LEU A 43 -1.92 4.23 -7.80
C LEU A 43 -2.99 5.31 -7.94
N ASP A 44 -3.65 5.59 -6.82
CA ASP A 44 -4.82 6.46 -6.71
C ASP A 44 -4.74 7.76 -7.52
N ASN A 45 -5.86 8.10 -8.16
CA ASN A 45 -6.20 9.41 -8.72
C ASN A 45 -5.12 10.08 -9.58
N ALA A 46 -4.67 9.40 -10.64
CA ALA A 46 -4.10 10.13 -11.77
C ALA A 46 -5.15 11.12 -12.29
N VAL A 47 -4.84 12.43 -12.16
CA VAL A 47 -5.66 13.53 -12.65
C VAL A 47 -6.08 13.24 -14.09
N VAL A 48 -7.38 13.27 -14.34
CA VAL A 48 -7.99 13.04 -15.66
C VAL A 48 -7.50 14.13 -16.61
N SER A 49 -6.47 13.84 -17.40
CA SER A 49 -6.28 14.55 -18.66
C SER A 49 -7.51 14.29 -19.53
N GLN A 50 -7.96 15.22 -20.36
CA GLN A 50 -9.07 14.94 -21.27
C GLN A 50 -8.69 13.81 -22.23
N LEU A 51 -9.62 12.88 -22.52
CA LEU A 51 -9.39 11.89 -23.58
C LEU A 51 -9.25 12.62 -24.92
N PRO A 52 -8.36 12.16 -25.83
CA PRO A 52 -8.28 12.71 -27.16
C PRO A 52 -9.63 12.54 -27.89
N GLY A 53 -10.01 13.56 -28.67
CA GLY A 53 -11.21 13.49 -29.50
C GLY A 53 -11.07 12.44 -30.59
N TRP A 54 -12.18 11.80 -30.96
CA TRP A 54 -12.19 10.83 -32.05
C TRP A 54 -11.84 11.53 -33.38
N PRO A 55 -10.96 10.96 -34.24
CA PRO A 55 -10.56 11.61 -35.48
C PRO A 55 -11.74 11.88 -36.42
N ALA A 56 -11.79 13.08 -36.98
CA ALA A 56 -12.85 13.45 -37.92
C ALA A 56 -12.83 12.54 -39.16
N GLY A 57 -13.97 11.94 -39.49
CA GLY A 57 -14.12 11.04 -40.64
C GLY A 57 -13.66 9.59 -40.40
N ALA A 58 -13.08 9.27 -39.24
CA ALA A 58 -12.80 7.89 -38.86
C ALA A 58 -14.11 7.15 -38.52
N GLY A 59 -14.37 6.06 -39.23
CA GLY A 59 -15.55 5.21 -39.02
C GLY A 59 -15.35 4.21 -37.88
N LEU A 60 -16.38 3.39 -37.65
CA LEU A 60 -16.36 2.26 -36.74
C LEU A 60 -16.72 0.99 -37.50
N LYS A 61 -15.99 0.68 -38.58
CA LYS A 61 -16.31 -0.44 -39.48
C LYS A 61 -15.47 -1.67 -39.18
N HIS A 62 -14.21 -1.44 -38.85
CA HIS A 62 -13.21 -2.50 -38.71
C HIS A 62 -12.94 -2.83 -37.24
N PRO A 63 -12.57 -4.09 -36.92
CA PRO A 63 -12.28 -4.50 -35.55
C PRO A 63 -11.23 -3.64 -34.84
N GLN A 64 -10.23 -3.12 -35.56
CA GLN A 64 -9.20 -2.21 -35.02
C GLN A 64 -9.82 -0.94 -34.43
N GLU A 65 -10.68 -0.28 -35.22
CA GLU A 65 -11.38 0.95 -34.83
C GLU A 65 -12.34 0.68 -33.68
N LEU A 66 -13.09 -0.43 -33.76
CA LEU A 66 -14.03 -0.85 -32.71
C LEU A 66 -13.32 -1.13 -31.39
N ALA A 67 -12.16 -1.79 -31.42
CA ALA A 67 -11.37 -2.08 -30.23
C ALA A 67 -10.79 -0.80 -29.61
N CYS A 68 -10.21 0.07 -30.44
CA CYS A 68 -9.74 1.39 -30.00
C CYS A 68 -10.86 2.18 -29.32
N PHE A 69 -12.05 2.26 -29.94
CA PHE A 69 -13.21 2.93 -29.38
C PHE A 69 -13.69 2.26 -28.08
N GLY A 70 -13.68 0.93 -28.03
CA GLY A 70 -14.06 0.16 -26.85
C GLY A 70 -13.23 0.50 -25.62
N TYR A 71 -11.91 0.66 -25.79
CA TYR A 71 -11.03 1.15 -24.71
C TYR A 71 -11.41 2.55 -24.21
N LEU A 72 -11.71 3.48 -25.13
CA LEU A 72 -12.05 4.86 -24.76
C LEU A 72 -13.38 4.95 -24.02
N VAL A 73 -14.39 4.18 -24.45
CA VAL A 73 -15.68 4.12 -23.77
C VAL A 73 -15.57 3.44 -22.40
N ALA A 74 -14.71 2.42 -22.26
CA ALA A 74 -14.45 1.81 -20.96
C ALA A 74 -13.81 2.80 -19.96
N LEU A 75 -13.11 3.83 -20.44
CA LEU A 75 -12.58 4.92 -19.61
C LEU A 75 -13.59 6.02 -19.34
N SER A 76 -14.50 6.30 -20.28
CA SER A 76 -15.56 7.30 -20.15
C SER A 76 -16.81 6.82 -20.88
N GLY A 77 -17.83 6.39 -20.13
CA GLY A 77 -19.02 5.73 -20.69
C GLY A 77 -19.82 6.59 -21.69
N ASP A 78 -19.65 7.91 -21.66
CA ASP A 78 -20.26 8.88 -22.57
C ASP A 78 -19.38 9.25 -23.78
N TYR A 79 -18.16 8.71 -23.86
CA TYR A 79 -17.24 8.98 -24.97
C TYR A 79 -17.90 8.64 -26.29
N GLY A 80 -17.99 9.62 -27.18
CA GLY A 80 -18.57 9.44 -28.51
C GLY A 80 -20.00 8.89 -28.50
N GLN A 81 -20.85 9.32 -27.55
CA GLN A 81 -22.21 8.78 -27.34
C GLN A 81 -23.04 8.60 -28.62
N ALA A 82 -22.95 9.54 -29.57
CA ALA A 82 -23.64 9.46 -30.86
C ALA A 82 -23.24 8.24 -31.71
N MET A 83 -22.05 7.69 -31.49
CA MET A 83 -21.46 6.58 -32.24
C MET A 83 -21.74 5.20 -31.61
N HIS A 84 -22.36 5.15 -30.42
CA HIS A 84 -22.60 3.88 -29.71
C HIS A 84 -23.49 2.92 -30.48
N GLY A 85 -24.50 3.43 -31.20
CA GLY A 85 -25.38 2.62 -32.05
C GLY A 85 -24.60 1.98 -33.21
N ASP A 86 -23.80 2.78 -33.92
CA ASP A 86 -22.97 2.33 -35.04
C ASP A 86 -21.91 1.32 -34.58
N TRP A 87 -21.33 1.53 -33.39
CA TRP A 87 -20.38 0.59 -32.78
C TRP A 87 -21.02 -0.79 -32.57
N LYS A 88 -22.22 -0.85 -31.97
CA LYS A 88 -22.95 -2.12 -31.71
C LYS A 88 -23.32 -2.83 -33.01
N ALA A 89 -23.85 -2.09 -33.99
CA ALA A 89 -24.22 -2.64 -35.29
C ALA A 89 -23.00 -3.22 -36.03
N SER A 90 -21.87 -2.53 -35.96
CA SER A 90 -20.63 -2.95 -36.63
C SER A 90 -19.97 -4.12 -35.91
N LEU A 91 -20.03 -4.19 -34.58
CA LEU A 91 -19.61 -5.38 -33.84
C LEU A 91 -20.43 -6.59 -34.29
N ALA A 92 -21.76 -6.51 -34.27
CA ALA A 92 -22.65 -7.60 -34.70
C ALA A 92 -22.32 -8.07 -36.13
N ALA A 93 -22.12 -7.12 -37.06
CA ALA A 93 -21.73 -7.43 -38.43
C ALA A 93 -20.37 -8.17 -38.51
N ASN A 94 -19.37 -7.77 -37.72
CA ASN A 94 -18.07 -8.42 -37.70
C ASN A 94 -18.13 -9.85 -37.11
N LEU A 95 -19.03 -10.13 -36.17
CA LEU A 95 -19.20 -11.47 -35.59
C LEU A 95 -19.78 -12.49 -36.57
N THR A 96 -20.45 -12.06 -37.64
CA THR A 96 -20.97 -12.96 -38.68
C THR A 96 -19.90 -13.48 -39.66
N ARG A 97 -18.68 -12.93 -39.62
CA ARG A 97 -17.60 -13.29 -40.54
C ARG A 97 -16.91 -14.58 -40.11
N ASN A 98 -15.99 -15.11 -40.92
CA ASN A 98 -15.11 -16.19 -40.49
C ASN A 98 -14.12 -15.65 -39.43
N LEU A 99 -14.42 -15.94 -38.16
CA LEU A 99 -13.67 -15.42 -37.02
C LEU A 99 -12.31 -16.12 -36.82
N PHE A 100 -12.14 -17.33 -37.30
CA PHE A 100 -10.90 -18.12 -37.11
C PHE A 100 -10.40 -18.67 -38.45
N PRO A 101 -9.99 -17.80 -39.39
CA PRO A 101 -9.47 -18.22 -40.67
C PRO A 101 -8.08 -18.87 -40.53
N ILE A 102 -7.73 -19.73 -41.49
CA ILE A 102 -6.47 -20.48 -41.50
C ILE A 102 -5.25 -19.55 -41.56
N ASP A 103 -5.37 -18.42 -42.27
CA ASP A 103 -4.32 -17.40 -42.41
C ASP A 103 -4.09 -16.54 -41.16
N ARG A 104 -4.94 -16.69 -40.14
CA ARG A 104 -4.92 -15.95 -38.88
C ARG A 104 -4.99 -14.42 -39.02
N GLN A 105 -5.60 -13.91 -40.09
CA GLN A 105 -5.73 -12.46 -40.32
C GLN A 105 -6.95 -11.81 -39.63
N SER A 106 -7.72 -12.57 -38.85
CA SER A 106 -8.86 -12.06 -38.07
C SER A 106 -8.42 -11.40 -36.75
N PHE A 107 -9.27 -10.52 -36.22
CA PHE A 107 -9.06 -9.83 -34.93
C PHE A 107 -8.93 -10.80 -33.75
N THR A 108 -9.48 -12.01 -33.86
CA THR A 108 -9.35 -13.06 -32.82
C THR A 108 -7.90 -13.47 -32.58
N TYR A 109 -7.00 -13.23 -33.54
CA TYR A 109 -5.54 -13.42 -33.42
C TYR A 109 -4.79 -12.13 -33.03
N ARG A 110 -5.52 -11.09 -32.63
CA ARG A 110 -5.01 -9.79 -32.17
C ARG A 110 -5.53 -9.55 -30.76
N PRO A 111 -4.81 -10.00 -29.71
CA PRO A 111 -5.32 -9.96 -28.34
C PRO A 111 -5.68 -8.55 -27.85
N VAL A 112 -4.95 -7.52 -28.30
CA VAL A 112 -5.28 -6.11 -28.05
C VAL A 112 -6.67 -5.76 -28.60
N GLU A 113 -6.98 -6.18 -29.82
CA GLU A 113 -8.30 -5.95 -30.40
C GLU A 113 -9.40 -6.69 -29.62
N VAL A 114 -9.17 -7.97 -29.27
CA VAL A 114 -10.14 -8.76 -28.49
C VAL A 114 -10.42 -8.13 -27.13
N LEU A 115 -9.39 -7.68 -26.42
CA LEU A 115 -9.55 -7.03 -25.11
C LEU A 115 -10.28 -5.67 -25.25
N GLY A 116 -9.95 -4.86 -26.27
CA GLY A 116 -10.61 -3.59 -26.53
C GLY A 116 -12.11 -3.76 -26.81
N LEU A 117 -12.46 -4.77 -27.60
CA LEU A 117 -13.86 -5.15 -27.82
C LEU A 117 -14.53 -5.63 -26.52
N ALA A 118 -13.87 -6.47 -25.72
CA ALA A 118 -14.44 -6.99 -24.47
C ALA A 118 -14.76 -5.89 -23.46
N VAL A 119 -13.84 -4.93 -23.26
CA VAL A 119 -14.10 -3.80 -22.36
C VAL A 119 -15.19 -2.87 -22.93
N GLY A 120 -15.26 -2.71 -24.25
CA GLY A 120 -16.32 -1.96 -24.92
C GLY A 120 -17.69 -2.61 -24.79
N VAL A 121 -17.79 -3.93 -25.00
CA VAL A 121 -19.01 -4.72 -24.78
C VAL A 121 -19.45 -4.59 -23.32
N ASN A 122 -18.52 -4.75 -22.37
CA ASN A 122 -18.85 -4.64 -20.96
C ASN A 122 -19.36 -3.24 -20.57
N ALA A 123 -18.90 -2.19 -21.24
CA ALA A 123 -19.33 -0.81 -20.99
C ALA A 123 -20.67 -0.45 -21.67
N LEU A 124 -20.91 -0.92 -22.91
CA LEU A 124 -22.04 -0.47 -23.73
C LEU A 124 -23.22 -1.43 -23.82
N ILE A 125 -23.00 -2.72 -23.53
CA ILE A 125 -23.97 -3.78 -23.78
C ILE A 125 -24.37 -4.45 -22.45
N GLY A 126 -25.68 -4.52 -22.21
CA GLY A 126 -26.27 -5.08 -20.99
C GLY A 126 -25.96 -6.57 -20.82
N GLN A 127 -26.08 -7.07 -19.58
CA GLN A 127 -25.76 -8.46 -19.24
C GLN A 127 -26.63 -9.47 -20.00
N ASP A 128 -27.92 -9.17 -20.17
CA ASP A 128 -28.90 -10.06 -20.81
C ASP A 128 -28.96 -9.92 -22.35
N ASP A 129 -28.10 -9.09 -22.93
CA ASP A 129 -28.10 -8.84 -24.38
C ASP A 129 -27.42 -9.99 -25.13
N ARG A 130 -28.07 -10.48 -26.17
CA ARG A 130 -27.56 -11.57 -27.02
C ARG A 130 -26.21 -11.24 -27.66
N LEU A 131 -25.96 -9.98 -28.03
CA LEU A 131 -24.68 -9.59 -28.63
C LEU A 131 -23.52 -9.77 -27.64
N ARG A 132 -23.79 -9.59 -26.33
CA ARG A 132 -22.81 -9.85 -25.27
C ARG A 132 -22.51 -11.34 -25.15
N SER A 133 -23.53 -12.20 -25.15
CA SER A 133 -23.32 -13.66 -25.08
C SER A 133 -22.58 -14.16 -26.32
N ASP A 134 -22.99 -13.72 -27.51
CA ASP A 134 -22.36 -14.10 -28.77
C ASP A 134 -20.87 -13.71 -28.78
N PHE A 135 -20.53 -12.53 -28.26
CA PHE A 135 -19.12 -12.12 -28.15
C PHE A 135 -18.35 -12.87 -27.05
N ALA A 136 -18.98 -13.17 -25.92
CA ALA A 136 -18.36 -13.94 -24.85
C ALA A 136 -17.95 -15.34 -25.33
N ASP A 137 -18.81 -16.01 -26.12
CA ASP A 137 -18.50 -17.30 -26.75
C ASP A 137 -17.29 -17.21 -27.70
N VAL A 138 -17.14 -16.09 -28.40
CA VAL A 138 -15.97 -15.83 -29.26
C VAL A 138 -14.71 -15.67 -28.42
N VAL A 139 -14.76 -14.94 -27.30
CA VAL A 139 -13.62 -14.76 -26.39
C VAL A 139 -13.22 -16.10 -25.76
N GLN A 140 -14.17 -16.95 -25.39
CA GLN A 140 -13.88 -18.31 -24.93
C GLN A 140 -13.19 -19.13 -26.01
N GLN A 141 -13.66 -19.07 -27.27
CA GLN A 141 -12.98 -19.74 -28.38
C GLN A 141 -11.56 -19.20 -28.64
N CYS A 142 -11.28 -17.91 -28.37
CA CYS A 142 -9.93 -17.36 -28.48
C CYS A 142 -8.95 -18.03 -27.51
N ARG A 143 -9.41 -18.47 -26.32
CA ARG A 143 -8.57 -19.22 -25.37
C ARG A 143 -8.06 -20.55 -25.94
N GLU A 144 -8.83 -21.17 -26.82
CA GLU A 144 -8.54 -22.49 -27.39
C GLU A 144 -7.88 -22.40 -28.77
N ARG A 145 -8.30 -21.43 -29.59
CA ARG A 145 -7.99 -21.36 -31.04
C ARG A 145 -7.14 -20.16 -31.43
N GLY A 146 -6.97 -19.19 -30.52
CA GLY A 146 -6.23 -17.97 -30.74
C GLY A 146 -4.71 -18.17 -30.64
N CYS A 147 -4.00 -17.07 -30.36
CA CYS A 147 -2.56 -17.10 -30.11
C CYS A 147 -2.24 -17.78 -28.76
N THR A 148 -1.25 -18.66 -28.76
CA THR A 148 -0.91 -19.52 -27.60
C THR A 148 0.28 -19.02 -26.79
N ASP A 149 0.89 -17.89 -27.16
CA ASP A 149 1.96 -17.30 -26.37
C ASP A 149 1.43 -16.76 -25.03
N THR A 150 2.32 -16.58 -24.06
CA THR A 150 1.95 -16.15 -22.70
C THR A 150 1.22 -14.82 -22.71
N THR A 151 1.70 -13.82 -23.47
CA THR A 151 1.07 -12.50 -23.57
C THR A 151 -0.37 -12.62 -24.05
N SER A 152 -0.58 -13.30 -25.19
CA SER A 152 -1.91 -13.50 -25.75
C SER A 152 -2.85 -14.25 -24.81
N SER A 153 -2.36 -15.31 -24.17
CA SER A 153 -3.16 -16.13 -23.24
C SER A 153 -3.69 -15.32 -22.06
N TRP A 154 -2.85 -14.45 -21.50
CA TRP A 154 -3.23 -13.56 -20.40
C TRP A 154 -4.18 -12.44 -20.85
N MET A 155 -4.04 -11.93 -22.07
CA MET A 155 -4.97 -10.94 -22.62
C MET A 155 -6.35 -11.54 -22.94
N TYR A 156 -6.41 -12.75 -23.50
CA TYR A 156 -7.69 -13.44 -23.71
C TYR A 156 -8.37 -13.78 -22.38
N TRP A 157 -7.59 -14.23 -21.39
CA TRP A 157 -8.13 -14.45 -20.03
C TRP A 157 -8.71 -13.19 -19.42
N LEU A 158 -8.03 -12.05 -19.57
CA LEU A 158 -8.53 -10.77 -19.07
C LEU A 158 -9.81 -10.35 -19.80
N ALA A 159 -9.87 -10.55 -21.12
CA ALA A 159 -11.07 -10.27 -21.91
C ALA A 159 -12.26 -11.15 -21.43
N GLU A 160 -12.02 -12.43 -21.21
CA GLU A 160 -13.01 -13.40 -20.70
C GLU A 160 -13.51 -12.98 -19.31
N SER A 161 -12.58 -12.71 -18.38
CA SER A 161 -12.87 -12.28 -17.01
C SER A 161 -13.60 -10.93 -16.93
N THR A 162 -13.45 -10.08 -17.96
CA THR A 162 -14.15 -8.81 -18.08
C THR A 162 -15.63 -9.01 -18.42
N LEU A 163 -15.93 -10.01 -19.25
CA LEU A 163 -17.29 -10.31 -19.70
C LEU A 163 -18.03 -11.22 -18.71
N ASP A 164 -17.35 -12.23 -18.19
CA ASP A 164 -17.84 -13.18 -17.19
C ASP A 164 -16.90 -13.27 -15.97
N LYS A 165 -17.41 -12.78 -14.83
CA LYS A 165 -16.70 -12.78 -13.55
C LYS A 165 -16.57 -14.17 -12.91
N SER A 166 -17.23 -15.19 -13.45
CA SER A 166 -17.13 -16.57 -12.99
C SER A 166 -15.85 -17.28 -13.46
N THR A 167 -15.11 -16.65 -14.38
CA THR A 167 -13.84 -17.16 -14.93
C THR A 167 -12.77 -17.28 -13.86
N THR A 168 -12.35 -18.51 -13.55
CA THR A 168 -11.37 -18.77 -12.47
C THR A 168 -10.02 -19.33 -12.94
N SER A 169 -9.96 -19.96 -14.12
CA SER A 169 -8.73 -20.64 -14.59
C SER A 169 -7.75 -19.68 -15.27
N ARG A 170 -6.76 -19.24 -14.50
CA ARG A 170 -5.65 -18.40 -14.99
C ARG A 170 -4.72 -19.17 -15.93
N PRO A 171 -4.12 -18.49 -16.93
CA PRO A 171 -3.06 -19.09 -17.72
C PRO A 171 -1.83 -19.41 -16.86
N ASN A 172 -1.12 -20.47 -17.23
CA ASN A 172 0.15 -20.83 -16.58
C ASN A 172 1.26 -19.84 -16.98
N ILE A 173 2.11 -19.54 -16.02
CA ILE A 173 3.34 -18.77 -16.20
C ILE A 173 4.42 -19.83 -16.44
N GLY A 174 4.60 -20.22 -17.70
CA GLY A 174 5.32 -21.45 -18.05
C GLY A 174 6.80 -21.47 -17.63
N ASP A 175 7.50 -20.33 -17.74
CA ASP A 175 8.95 -20.22 -17.55
C ASP A 175 9.30 -19.41 -16.29
N SER A 176 10.35 -19.84 -15.59
CA SER A 176 10.97 -19.11 -14.47
C SER A 176 11.69 -17.82 -14.89
N ASN A 177 12.12 -17.71 -16.16
CA ASN A 177 12.86 -16.56 -16.67
C ASN A 177 12.01 -15.71 -17.63
N LEU A 178 11.02 -15.00 -17.09
CA LEU A 178 10.10 -14.17 -17.88
C LEU A 178 10.81 -12.96 -18.50
N PRO A 179 10.55 -12.65 -19.77
CA PRO A 179 10.89 -11.35 -20.35
C PRO A 179 10.16 -10.22 -19.61
N ILE A 180 10.83 -9.06 -19.43
CA ILE A 180 10.28 -7.90 -18.72
C ILE A 180 8.89 -7.47 -19.20
N ASN A 181 8.62 -7.51 -20.52
CA ASN A 181 7.33 -7.11 -21.07
C ASN A 181 6.20 -8.09 -20.73
N VAL A 182 6.50 -9.39 -20.67
CA VAL A 182 5.55 -10.42 -20.23
C VAL A 182 5.28 -10.27 -18.73
N ALA A 183 6.34 -10.08 -17.93
CA ALA A 183 6.20 -9.84 -16.49
C ALA A 183 5.39 -8.55 -16.21
N ALA A 184 5.63 -7.49 -16.97
CA ALA A 184 4.89 -6.23 -16.88
C ALA A 184 3.40 -6.43 -17.18
N LEU A 185 3.06 -7.13 -18.27
CA LEU A 185 1.67 -7.38 -18.61
C LEU A 185 0.97 -8.18 -17.49
N ILE A 186 1.58 -9.28 -17.04
CA ILE A 186 0.99 -10.11 -15.98
C ILE A 186 0.84 -9.28 -14.71
N TYR A 187 1.86 -8.56 -14.29
CA TYR A 187 1.83 -7.70 -13.10
C TYR A 187 0.71 -6.66 -13.19
N TRP A 188 0.58 -5.96 -14.31
CA TRP A 188 -0.51 -5.00 -14.54
C TRP A 188 -1.90 -5.67 -14.42
N ILE A 189 -2.08 -6.87 -14.98
CA ILE A 189 -3.34 -7.61 -14.91
C ILE A 189 -3.66 -7.99 -13.46
N VAL A 190 -2.71 -8.62 -12.75
CA VAL A 190 -2.96 -9.17 -11.40
C VAL A 190 -2.96 -8.11 -10.31
N SER A 191 -2.46 -6.91 -10.59
CA SER A 191 -2.47 -5.76 -9.66
C SER A 191 -3.82 -5.04 -9.61
N ARG A 192 -4.76 -5.38 -10.49
CA ARG A 192 -6.10 -4.78 -10.50
C ARG A 192 -6.87 -5.08 -9.20
N PRO A 193 -7.56 -4.10 -8.59
CA PRO A 193 -8.24 -4.28 -7.30
C PRO A 193 -9.19 -5.48 -7.26
N GLU A 194 -9.90 -5.74 -8.35
CA GLU A 194 -10.89 -6.81 -8.48
C GLU A 194 -10.26 -8.21 -8.42
N LEU A 195 -8.98 -8.32 -8.80
CA LEU A 195 -8.26 -9.58 -8.88
C LEU A 195 -7.28 -9.77 -7.73
N ARG A 196 -6.79 -8.68 -7.13
CA ARG A 196 -5.68 -8.65 -6.17
C ARG A 196 -5.85 -9.57 -4.96
N SER A 197 -7.05 -9.72 -4.41
CA SER A 197 -7.32 -10.56 -3.23
C SER A 197 -7.13 -12.06 -3.47
N SER A 198 -7.09 -12.48 -4.74
CA SER A 198 -7.01 -13.88 -5.16
C SER A 198 -5.65 -14.25 -5.77
N VAL A 199 -4.66 -13.35 -5.69
CA VAL A 199 -3.33 -13.52 -6.30
C VAL A 199 -2.33 -13.92 -5.23
N ASP A 200 -1.51 -14.91 -5.53
CA ASP A 200 -0.42 -15.36 -4.67
C ASP A 200 0.59 -14.20 -4.44
N PRO A 201 0.85 -13.80 -3.19
CA PRO A 201 1.86 -12.80 -2.88
C PRO A 201 3.25 -13.12 -3.47
N ASP A 202 3.63 -14.39 -3.52
CA ASP A 202 4.96 -14.80 -4.01
C ASP A 202 5.08 -14.57 -5.52
N LEU A 203 3.99 -14.77 -6.29
CA LEU A 203 3.95 -14.43 -7.70
C LEU A 203 4.13 -12.92 -7.91
N MET A 204 3.45 -12.10 -7.11
CA MET A 204 3.59 -10.64 -7.19
C MET A 204 5.02 -10.20 -6.91
N LEU A 205 5.69 -10.81 -5.92
CA LEU A 205 7.09 -10.52 -5.61
C LEU A 205 8.03 -10.93 -6.74
N ALA A 206 7.82 -12.11 -7.34
CA ALA A 206 8.63 -12.60 -8.45
C ALA A 206 8.52 -11.72 -9.71
N LEU A 207 7.32 -11.25 -10.03
CA LEU A 207 7.11 -10.33 -11.16
C LEU A 207 7.78 -8.97 -10.92
N GLU A 208 7.69 -8.44 -9.70
CA GLU A 208 8.40 -7.20 -9.34
C GLU A 208 9.91 -7.34 -9.41
N ASP A 209 10.46 -8.48 -8.97
CA ASP A 209 11.89 -8.75 -9.05
C ASP A 209 12.39 -8.72 -10.50
N VAL A 210 11.65 -9.36 -11.40
CA VAL A 210 11.93 -9.31 -12.85
C VAL A 210 11.88 -7.86 -13.37
N LEU A 211 10.82 -7.11 -13.02
CA LEU A 211 10.63 -5.73 -13.48
C LEU A 211 11.76 -4.80 -13.03
N LEU A 212 12.10 -4.86 -11.74
CA LEU A 212 13.09 -3.96 -11.14
C LEU A 212 14.51 -4.36 -11.55
N THR A 213 14.85 -5.64 -11.54
CA THR A 213 16.21 -6.10 -11.86
C THR A 213 16.50 -5.92 -13.35
N GLN A 214 15.63 -6.38 -14.25
CA GLN A 214 15.91 -6.27 -15.69
C GLN A 214 15.91 -4.81 -16.19
N SER A 215 15.03 -3.95 -15.66
CA SER A 215 15.03 -2.53 -16.03
C SER A 215 16.28 -1.80 -15.55
N ALA A 216 16.84 -2.19 -14.40
CA ALA A 216 18.03 -1.59 -13.83
C ALA A 216 19.34 -2.08 -14.50
N THR A 217 19.44 -3.36 -14.86
CA THR A 217 20.72 -3.96 -15.32
C THR A 217 20.84 -4.17 -16.82
N ARG A 218 19.73 -4.26 -17.58
CA ARG A 218 19.77 -4.62 -19.01
C ARG A 218 19.32 -3.51 -19.96
N GLY A 219 18.64 -2.48 -19.45
CA GLY A 219 17.94 -1.50 -20.27
C GLY A 219 16.72 -2.10 -20.97
N ILE A 220 15.74 -1.26 -21.30
CA ILE A 220 14.47 -1.72 -21.90
C ILE A 220 14.47 -1.41 -23.40
N ALA A 221 14.37 -2.44 -24.22
CA ALA A 221 14.14 -2.27 -25.65
C ALA A 221 12.67 -1.89 -25.90
N ILE A 222 12.43 -0.63 -26.24
CA ILE A 222 11.10 -0.13 -26.59
C ILE A 222 10.79 -0.57 -28.03
N ARG A 223 9.81 -1.47 -28.19
CA ARG A 223 9.50 -2.11 -29.49
C ARG A 223 8.15 -1.70 -30.06
N ASP A 224 7.15 -1.65 -29.19
CA ASP A 224 5.76 -1.39 -29.55
C ASP A 224 5.05 -0.69 -28.38
N LEU A 225 3.94 -0.04 -28.73
CA LEU A 225 3.17 0.79 -27.82
C LEU A 225 2.53 -0.02 -26.68
N PRO A 226 1.91 -1.20 -26.89
CA PRO A 226 1.33 -2.00 -25.81
C PRO A 226 2.37 -2.41 -24.76
N ASN A 227 3.52 -2.94 -25.19
CA ASN A 227 4.58 -3.35 -24.28
C ASN A 227 5.18 -2.16 -23.52
N ALA A 228 5.37 -1.02 -24.18
CA ALA A 228 5.86 0.19 -23.54
C ALA A 228 4.91 0.65 -22.41
N SER A 229 3.60 0.66 -22.69
CA SER A 229 2.59 1.15 -21.75
C SER A 229 2.45 0.27 -20.51
N VAL A 230 2.38 -1.07 -20.67
CA VAL A 230 2.31 -1.97 -19.51
C VAL A 230 3.61 -1.97 -18.70
N THR A 231 4.75 -1.85 -19.37
CA THR A 231 6.06 -1.76 -18.71
C THR A 231 6.18 -0.51 -17.88
N LEU A 232 5.81 0.66 -18.44
CA LEU A 232 5.80 1.91 -17.69
C LEU A 232 4.85 1.83 -16.49
N ALA A 233 3.61 1.42 -16.71
CA ALA A 233 2.60 1.37 -15.66
C ALA A 233 3.01 0.42 -14.51
N SER A 234 3.56 -0.73 -14.86
CA SER A 234 3.99 -1.73 -13.87
C SER A 234 5.25 -1.29 -13.13
N LEU A 235 6.24 -0.76 -13.84
CA LEU A 235 7.50 -0.29 -13.24
C LEU A 235 7.25 0.84 -12.24
N GLU A 236 6.43 1.84 -12.58
CA GLU A 236 6.10 2.93 -11.66
C GLU A 236 5.42 2.42 -10.39
N VAL A 237 4.45 1.50 -10.53
CA VAL A 237 3.76 0.89 -9.38
C VAL A 237 4.73 0.08 -8.53
N SER A 238 5.57 -0.76 -9.13
CA SER A 238 6.56 -1.58 -8.42
C SER A 238 7.56 -0.73 -7.65
N VAL A 239 8.10 0.33 -8.28
CA VAL A 239 9.04 1.26 -7.63
C VAL A 239 8.38 1.96 -6.46
N GLN A 240 7.20 2.55 -6.65
CA GLN A 240 6.50 3.26 -5.56
C GLN A 240 6.12 2.32 -4.42
N ARG A 241 5.60 1.13 -4.71
CA ARG A 241 5.24 0.13 -3.71
C ARG A 241 6.46 -0.33 -2.91
N ARG A 242 7.60 -0.58 -3.56
CA ARG A 242 8.83 -0.99 -2.86
C ARG A 242 9.45 0.13 -2.06
N LEU A 243 9.47 1.35 -2.58
CA LEU A 243 9.90 2.52 -1.81
C LEU A 243 9.03 2.70 -0.57
N ARG A 244 7.70 2.68 -0.72
CA ARG A 244 6.76 2.78 0.40
C ARG A 244 6.92 1.64 1.39
N SER A 245 7.02 0.39 0.92
CA SER A 245 7.26 -0.78 1.78
C SER A 245 8.55 -0.66 2.57
N ARG A 246 9.63 -0.14 1.98
CA ARG A 246 10.91 0.06 2.68
C ARG A 246 10.85 1.23 3.66
N LEU A 247 10.17 2.32 3.29
CA LEU A 247 9.90 3.44 4.19
C LEU A 247 8.99 3.02 5.36
N ASP A 248 8.06 2.10 5.13
CA ASP A 248 7.16 1.54 6.15
C ASP A 248 7.89 0.50 7.03
N GLU A 249 8.89 -0.23 6.51
CA GLU A 249 9.77 -1.11 7.28
C GLU A 249 10.66 -0.33 8.25
N THR A 250 11.14 0.85 7.86
CA THR A 250 11.82 1.79 8.77
C THR A 250 10.91 2.36 9.85
N THR A 251 9.61 2.08 9.84
CA THR A 251 8.68 2.55 10.89
C THR A 251 8.67 1.63 12.13
N ILE A 252 9.25 0.41 12.06
CA ILE A 252 9.38 -0.45 13.25
C ILE A 252 10.55 0.01 14.12
N VAL A 253 11.64 0.51 13.51
CA VAL A 253 12.80 1.04 14.24
C VAL A 253 12.91 2.53 13.89
N PRO A 254 12.70 3.45 14.84
CA PRO A 254 12.68 4.87 14.53
C PRO A 254 14.02 5.29 13.89
N SER A 255 13.92 5.98 12.75
CA SER A 255 15.09 6.42 11.97
C SER A 255 15.48 7.87 12.24
N THR A 256 14.56 8.63 12.83
CA THR A 256 14.73 10.04 13.22
C THR A 256 14.18 10.27 14.62
N THR A 257 14.61 11.35 15.29
CA THR A 257 14.06 11.77 16.58
C THR A 257 12.55 11.97 16.53
N LYS A 258 12.02 12.50 15.43
CA LYS A 258 10.56 12.66 15.23
C LYS A 258 9.83 11.32 15.21
N ASP A 259 10.39 10.31 14.53
CA ASP A 259 9.80 8.96 14.51
C ASP A 259 9.82 8.33 15.91
N ALA A 260 10.93 8.51 16.64
CA ALA A 260 11.08 8.02 18.01
C ALA A 260 10.04 8.65 18.95
N ILE A 261 9.86 9.97 18.89
CA ILE A 261 8.84 10.71 19.66
C ILE A 261 7.44 10.16 19.37
N GLU A 262 7.08 10.00 18.08
CA GLU A 262 5.76 9.50 17.69
C GLU A 262 5.53 8.05 18.12
N LEU A 263 6.58 7.21 18.07
CA LEU A 263 6.51 5.83 18.55
C LEU A 263 6.31 5.76 20.07
N VAL A 264 7.09 6.52 20.85
CA VAL A 264 6.92 6.58 22.32
C VAL A 264 5.53 7.11 22.66
N LYS A 265 5.07 8.17 21.97
CA LYS A 265 3.69 8.67 22.11
C LYS A 265 2.66 7.57 21.93
N ARG A 266 2.76 6.84 20.83
CA ARG A 266 1.83 5.76 20.49
C ARG A 266 1.89 4.60 21.49
N ILE A 267 3.08 4.28 22.02
CA ILE A 267 3.25 3.29 23.10
C ILE A 267 2.51 3.76 24.36
N SER A 268 2.76 4.99 24.82
CA SER A 268 2.12 5.59 26.00
C SER A 268 0.60 5.65 25.88
N GLU A 269 0.07 6.07 24.72
CA GLU A 269 -1.38 6.12 24.47
C GLU A 269 -2.02 4.72 24.47
N ASN A 270 -1.32 3.70 23.95
CA ASN A 270 -1.83 2.32 23.90
C ASN A 270 -1.48 1.48 25.14
N PHE A 271 -0.67 2.00 26.06
CA PHE A 271 -0.25 1.29 27.27
C PHE A 271 -1.43 0.72 28.11
N PRO A 272 -2.59 1.42 28.26
CA PRO A 272 -3.74 0.85 28.96
C PRO A 272 -4.32 -0.40 28.27
N LEU A 273 -4.22 -0.49 26.93
CA LEU A 273 -4.66 -1.69 26.20
C LEU A 273 -3.73 -2.86 26.50
N PHE A 274 -2.43 -2.62 26.52
CA PHE A 274 -1.40 -3.59 26.91
C PHE A 274 -1.64 -4.09 28.34
N ALA A 275 -1.73 -3.16 29.32
CA ALA A 275 -1.96 -3.49 30.72
C ALA A 275 -3.25 -4.32 30.91
N ARG A 276 -4.36 -3.89 30.30
CA ARG A 276 -5.63 -4.63 30.36
C ARG A 276 -5.55 -6.00 29.68
N GLN A 277 -4.78 -6.13 28.60
CA GLN A 277 -4.61 -7.40 27.90
C GLN A 277 -3.82 -8.41 28.74
N LEU A 278 -2.83 -7.96 29.53
CA LEU A 278 -2.12 -8.82 30.49
C LEU A 278 -3.05 -9.40 31.56
N LEU A 279 -4.10 -8.65 31.95
CA LEU A 279 -5.14 -9.12 32.89
C LEU A 279 -6.15 -10.08 32.23
N ARG A 280 -6.32 -10.04 30.91
CA ARG A 280 -7.27 -10.87 30.15
C ARG A 280 -6.64 -12.20 29.70
N ARG A 281 -6.56 -13.18 30.60
CA ARG A 281 -6.20 -14.58 30.26
C ARG A 281 -7.39 -15.54 30.38
N ARG A 282 -7.40 -16.60 29.55
CA ARG A 282 -8.57 -17.49 29.33
C ARG A 282 -8.69 -18.69 30.27
N LYS A 283 -7.68 -19.08 31.05
CA LYS A 283 -7.72 -20.33 31.86
C LYS A 283 -6.91 -20.25 33.16
N ASP A 284 -7.57 -20.58 34.27
CA ASP A 284 -6.95 -20.85 35.57
C ASP A 284 -6.10 -22.13 35.54
N VAL A 285 -5.08 -22.20 36.40
CA VAL A 285 -4.15 -23.33 36.49
C VAL A 285 -4.67 -24.38 37.46
N LYS A 286 -4.68 -25.64 37.04
CA LYS A 286 -4.93 -26.78 37.93
C LYS A 286 -3.65 -27.09 38.70
N VAL A 287 -3.63 -26.80 40.00
CA VAL A 287 -2.48 -27.09 40.86
C VAL A 287 -2.55 -28.57 41.27
N ARG A 288 -1.46 -29.32 41.06
CA ARG A 288 -1.38 -30.75 41.43
C ARG A 288 -1.62 -30.89 42.94
N GLY A 289 -2.65 -31.66 43.31
CA GLY A 289 -3.04 -31.86 44.72
C GLY A 289 -4.16 -30.94 45.23
N LYS A 290 -4.67 -30.00 44.43
CA LYS A 290 -5.86 -29.20 44.77
C LYS A 290 -7.02 -29.45 43.80
N LYS A 291 -8.24 -29.50 44.35
CA LYS A 291 -9.48 -29.69 43.56
C LYS A 291 -9.84 -28.45 42.76
N ASP A 292 -9.60 -27.28 43.33
CA ASP A 292 -9.93 -25.99 42.73
C ASP A 292 -8.82 -25.48 41.81
N LYS A 293 -9.22 -24.83 40.72
CA LYS A 293 -8.28 -24.13 39.85
C LYS A 293 -7.89 -22.82 40.53
N HIS A 294 -6.62 -22.45 40.42
CA HIS A 294 -6.10 -21.19 40.94
C HIS A 294 -5.91 -20.19 39.80
N SER A 295 -6.29 -18.93 40.05
CA SER A 295 -5.96 -17.82 39.16
C SER A 295 -4.43 -17.78 38.99
N ARG A 296 -3.99 -17.70 37.73
CA ARG A 296 -2.56 -17.65 37.42
C ARG A 296 -2.03 -16.26 37.77
N PRO A 297 -0.86 -16.14 38.41
CA PRO A 297 -0.19 -14.85 38.55
C PRO A 297 0.01 -14.20 37.18
N THR A 298 -0.21 -12.89 37.12
CA THR A 298 0.03 -12.05 35.95
C THR A 298 0.70 -10.75 36.41
N VAL A 299 1.22 -9.97 35.47
CA VAL A 299 1.78 -8.65 35.76
C VAL A 299 0.63 -7.65 35.89
N VAL A 300 0.59 -6.92 37.00
CA VAL A 300 -0.41 -5.90 37.31
C VAL A 300 0.32 -4.58 37.45
N MET A 301 -0.16 -3.54 36.78
CA MET A 301 0.39 -2.19 36.91
C MET A 301 -0.19 -1.53 38.16
N SER A 302 0.42 -1.77 39.32
CA SER A 302 -0.11 -1.36 40.63
C SER A 302 0.49 -0.03 41.08
N ASP A 303 1.73 0.24 40.70
CA ASP A 303 2.46 1.46 40.99
C ASP A 303 3.29 1.95 39.79
N GLU A 304 4.10 2.99 40.03
CA GLU A 304 4.97 3.62 39.03
C GLU A 304 6.07 2.69 38.55
N TYR A 305 6.66 1.89 39.43
CA TYR A 305 7.73 0.95 39.09
C TYR A 305 7.22 -0.17 38.17
N ASP A 306 6.01 -0.70 38.41
CA ASP A 306 5.40 -1.70 37.52
C ASP A 306 5.23 -1.15 36.08
N VAL A 307 4.87 0.14 35.97
CA VAL A 307 4.72 0.83 34.68
C VAL A 307 6.09 1.04 34.03
N GLN A 308 7.08 1.50 34.80
CA GLN A 308 8.46 1.69 34.34
C GLN A 308 9.06 0.38 33.79
N ASP A 309 9.03 -0.72 34.56
CA ASP A 309 9.56 -2.02 34.15
C ASP A 309 8.91 -2.52 32.85
N SER A 310 7.59 -2.36 32.76
CA SER A 310 6.84 -2.78 31.59
C SER A 310 7.11 -1.90 30.37
N LEU A 311 7.21 -0.59 30.57
CA LEU A 311 7.52 0.36 29.51
C LEU A 311 8.94 0.13 29.00
N HIS A 312 9.92 -0.08 29.88
CA HIS A 312 11.29 -0.41 29.51
C HIS A 312 11.33 -1.66 28.61
N ALA A 313 10.64 -2.73 29.02
CA ALA A 313 10.58 -3.96 28.23
C ALA A 313 9.97 -3.72 26.83
N ILE A 314 8.99 -2.82 26.71
CA ILE A 314 8.40 -2.43 25.41
C ILE A 314 9.40 -1.59 24.59
N LEU A 315 10.06 -0.60 25.19
CA LEU A 315 11.03 0.27 24.52
C LEU A 315 12.18 -0.55 23.92
N ARG A 316 12.67 -1.57 24.64
CA ARG A 316 13.72 -2.48 24.18
C ARG A 316 13.37 -3.32 22.94
N LEU A 317 12.09 -3.36 22.54
CA LEU A 317 11.67 -3.97 21.28
C LEU A 317 11.98 -3.10 20.06
N PHE A 318 12.12 -1.78 20.26
CA PHE A 318 12.20 -0.80 19.18
C PHE A 318 13.49 0.02 19.20
N PHE A 319 14.17 0.11 20.35
CA PHE A 319 15.37 0.91 20.56
C PHE A 319 16.56 0.02 20.94
N ASN A 320 17.69 0.20 20.26
CA ASN A 320 18.91 -0.56 20.52
C ASN A 320 19.60 -0.15 21.84
N ASP A 321 19.59 1.15 22.14
CA ASP A 321 20.14 1.73 23.37
C ASP A 321 19.01 2.41 24.17
N VAL A 322 18.49 1.69 25.17
CA VAL A 322 17.63 2.24 26.22
C VAL A 322 18.46 2.17 27.49
N ARG A 323 18.74 3.33 28.08
CA ARG A 323 19.56 3.43 29.29
C ARG A 323 18.67 3.67 30.50
N ASP A 324 18.89 2.84 31.50
CA ASP A 324 18.43 3.04 32.87
C ASP A 324 19.55 3.80 33.60
N GLU A 325 19.22 4.91 34.27
CA GLU A 325 20.07 5.67 35.20
C GLU A 325 21.51 6.07 34.74
N ILE A 326 21.80 7.38 34.76
CA ILE A 326 23.13 7.88 35.15
C ILE A 326 22.97 8.52 36.53
N TRP A 327 23.76 8.06 37.51
CA TRP A 327 23.91 8.72 38.81
C TRP A 327 24.70 10.02 38.61
N THR A 328 24.10 11.19 38.83
CA THR A 328 24.82 12.48 38.85
C THR A 328 25.00 13.01 40.28
N PRO A 329 26.06 13.80 40.56
CA PRO A 329 26.37 14.27 41.91
C PRO A 329 25.32 15.29 42.37
N SER A 330 24.66 14.97 43.48
CA SER A 330 23.59 15.76 44.11
C SER A 330 23.92 17.25 44.24
N TYR A 331 23.19 18.11 43.53
CA TYR A 331 22.98 19.48 43.97
C TYR A 331 21.59 19.55 44.63
N ALA A 332 21.58 19.78 45.94
CA ALA A 332 20.41 19.94 46.81
C ALA A 332 19.50 18.70 47.00
N ASP A 333 19.92 17.78 47.87
CA ASP A 333 19.15 16.83 48.72
C ASP A 333 17.94 16.05 48.15
N ASN A 334 17.66 16.13 46.85
CA ASN A 334 16.67 15.34 46.13
C ASN A 334 17.38 14.69 44.94
N GLN A 335 17.70 13.41 45.09
CA GLN A 335 18.17 12.57 43.98
C GLN A 335 16.99 12.33 43.02
N ASN A 336 16.77 13.26 42.10
CA ASN A 336 15.77 13.07 41.05
C ASN A 336 16.36 12.11 40.02
N ARG A 337 15.78 10.91 39.93
CA ARG A 337 16.25 9.83 39.06
C ARG A 337 15.54 9.95 37.72
N ILE A 338 16.31 9.73 36.65
CA ILE A 338 15.77 9.66 35.30
C ILE A 338 15.27 8.24 35.06
N ASP A 339 14.03 8.10 34.60
CA ASP A 339 13.48 6.77 34.32
C ASP A 339 14.15 6.15 33.10
N PHE A 340 14.08 6.81 31.93
CA PHE A 340 14.75 6.31 30.71
C PHE A 340 15.38 7.41 29.87
N VAL A 341 16.52 7.08 29.25
CA VAL A 341 17.13 7.90 28.18
C VAL A 341 17.26 7.07 26.91
N LEU A 342 16.94 7.69 25.77
CA LEU A 342 17.18 7.20 24.42
C LEU A 342 18.25 8.09 23.77
N PRO A 343 19.55 7.80 23.96
CA PRO A 343 20.63 8.72 23.63
C PRO A 343 20.72 9.03 22.14
N ASP A 344 20.50 8.02 21.29
CA ASP A 344 20.53 8.13 19.82
C ASP A 344 19.52 9.16 19.27
N PHE A 345 18.49 9.48 20.06
CA PHE A 345 17.41 10.38 19.69
C PHE A 345 17.36 11.64 20.55
N GLU A 346 18.27 11.80 21.53
CA GLU A 346 18.26 12.91 22.49
C GLU A 346 16.93 13.04 23.27
N ILE A 347 16.29 11.91 23.60
CA ILE A 347 15.00 11.85 24.31
C ILE A 347 15.20 11.33 25.74
N ALA A 348 14.65 12.05 26.72
CA ALA A 348 14.38 11.57 28.06
C ALA A 348 12.89 11.18 28.20
N ILE A 349 12.61 10.12 28.96
CA ILE A 349 11.25 9.67 29.26
C ILE A 349 11.09 9.64 30.78
N GLU A 350 10.04 10.28 31.26
CA GLU A 350 9.64 10.34 32.67
C GLU A 350 8.28 9.63 32.83
N VAL A 351 8.15 8.73 33.80
CA VAL A 351 6.93 7.94 34.02
C VAL A 351 6.30 8.30 35.36
N LYS A 352 4.98 8.55 35.36
CA LYS A 352 4.20 8.74 36.59
C LYS A 352 3.02 7.78 36.64
N HIS A 353 2.67 7.31 37.84
CA HIS A 353 1.42 6.57 38.09
C HIS A 353 0.51 7.32 39.06
N THR A 354 -0.80 7.41 38.77
CA THR A 354 -1.77 8.12 39.63
C THR A 354 -2.17 7.34 40.89
N GLY A 355 -1.21 6.79 41.64
CA GLY A 355 -1.48 5.95 42.84
C GLY A 355 -2.44 6.61 43.86
N HIS A 356 -2.86 5.86 44.88
CA HIS A 356 -3.97 6.25 45.79
C HIS A 356 -3.88 7.65 46.44
N SER A 357 -2.71 8.29 46.50
CA SER A 357 -2.48 9.58 47.19
C SER A 357 -1.97 10.74 46.30
N LEU A 358 -1.82 10.52 44.98
CA LEU A 358 -1.32 11.52 44.03
C LEU A 358 -2.49 12.30 43.42
N THR A 359 -2.57 13.60 43.78
CA THR A 359 -3.54 14.52 43.18
C THR A 359 -2.99 15.08 41.87
N GLN A 360 -3.87 15.56 40.98
CA GLN A 360 -3.49 16.27 39.76
C GLN A 360 -2.46 17.38 40.00
N ARG A 361 -2.62 18.15 41.09
CA ARG A 361 -1.67 19.19 41.47
C ARG A 361 -0.28 18.63 41.77
N LYS A 362 -0.20 17.53 42.54
CA LYS A 362 1.09 16.92 42.88
C LYS A 362 1.81 16.38 41.65
N ILE A 363 1.08 15.77 40.70
CA ILE A 363 1.67 15.32 39.44
C ILE A 363 2.19 16.50 38.63
N ALA A 364 1.41 17.57 38.51
CA ALA A 364 1.86 18.77 37.80
C ALA A 364 3.11 19.39 38.47
N ASP A 365 3.12 19.51 39.80
CA ASP A 365 4.26 20.04 40.57
C ASP A 365 5.53 19.18 40.34
N GLN A 366 5.39 17.85 40.31
CA GLN A 366 6.50 16.94 40.01
C GLN A 366 7.01 17.11 38.57
N LEU A 367 6.11 17.10 37.58
CA LEU A 367 6.50 17.24 36.18
C LEU A 367 7.18 18.59 35.86
N ILE A 368 6.83 19.66 36.59
CA ILE A 368 7.52 20.96 36.48
C ILE A 368 8.96 20.87 37.00
N VAL A 369 9.17 20.20 38.13
CA VAL A 369 10.51 19.97 38.69
C VAL A 369 11.34 19.11 37.74
N ASP A 370 10.75 18.04 37.22
CA ASP A 370 11.38 17.15 36.26
C ASP A 370 11.79 17.94 35.00
N LYS A 371 10.85 18.70 34.41
CA LYS A 371 11.11 19.57 33.25
C LYS A 371 12.31 20.50 33.45
N GLU A 372 12.38 21.20 34.58
CA GLU A 372 13.48 22.14 34.84
C GLU A 372 14.81 21.41 35.03
N TYR A 373 14.79 20.26 35.69
CA TYR A 373 15.97 19.42 35.86
C TYR A 373 16.52 18.93 34.52
N TYR A 374 15.68 18.35 33.66
CA TYR A 374 16.12 17.82 32.37
C TYR A 374 16.64 18.88 31.41
N ARG A 375 16.08 20.10 31.49
CA ARG A 375 16.55 21.25 30.71
C ARG A 375 17.98 21.66 31.09
N GLN A 376 18.41 21.41 32.32
CA GLN A 376 19.70 21.84 32.85
C GLN A 376 20.78 20.73 32.85
N ASP A 377 20.41 19.47 33.07
CA ASP A 377 21.36 18.40 33.45
C ASP A 377 21.34 17.17 32.52
N THR A 378 20.89 17.32 31.26
CA THR A 378 20.98 16.24 30.27
C THR A 378 21.43 16.71 28.90
N ASN A 379 22.05 15.82 28.11
CA ASN A 379 22.26 16.01 26.66
C ASN A 379 20.96 15.80 25.85
N CYS A 380 19.79 15.71 26.49
CA CYS A 380 18.53 15.49 25.82
C CYS A 380 17.92 16.83 25.37
N LYS A 381 17.29 16.83 24.20
CA LYS A 381 16.53 17.97 23.66
C LYS A 381 15.02 17.79 23.77
N HIS A 382 14.60 16.57 24.13
CA HIS A 382 13.19 16.22 24.22
C HIS A 382 12.92 15.50 25.55
N LEU A 383 11.83 15.87 26.20
CA LEU A 383 11.30 15.19 27.39
C LEU A 383 9.88 14.71 27.13
N ILE A 384 9.66 13.40 27.29
CA ILE A 384 8.33 12.80 27.22
C ILE A 384 7.90 12.37 28.62
N CYS A 385 6.88 13.02 29.17
CA CYS A 385 6.30 12.66 30.45
C CYS A 385 5.05 11.79 30.24
N PHE A 386 5.14 10.51 30.56
CA PHE A 386 4.03 9.57 30.49
C PHE A 386 3.36 9.38 31.86
N VAL A 387 2.11 9.83 31.98
CA VAL A 387 1.28 9.66 33.18
C VAL A 387 0.24 8.56 32.95
N TYR A 388 0.39 7.43 33.63
CA TYR A 388 -0.58 6.34 33.61
C TYR A 388 -1.63 6.53 34.69
N ASP A 389 -2.89 6.74 34.28
CA ASP A 389 -4.05 6.98 35.16
C ASP A 389 -5.13 5.89 35.04
N PRO A 390 -4.84 4.64 35.48
CA PRO A 390 -5.72 3.49 35.21
C PRO A 390 -7.14 3.65 35.77
N GLU A 391 -7.31 4.47 36.81
CA GLU A 391 -8.58 4.69 37.50
C GLU A 391 -9.23 6.04 37.18
N LEU A 392 -8.70 6.80 36.22
CA LEU A 392 -9.22 8.11 35.80
C LEU A 392 -9.36 9.10 36.99
N ARG A 393 -8.35 9.14 37.87
CA ARG A 393 -8.32 9.99 39.07
C ARG A 393 -8.08 11.47 38.72
N LEU A 394 -7.44 11.73 37.59
CA LEU A 394 -7.17 13.08 37.11
C LEU A 394 -8.44 13.69 36.51
N LYS A 395 -8.91 14.80 37.10
CA LYS A 395 -10.18 15.43 36.71
C LYS A 395 -10.10 16.12 35.35
N ASN A 396 -8.95 16.69 35.02
CA ASN A 396 -8.72 17.32 33.73
C ASN A 396 -7.31 17.00 33.20
N PRO A 397 -7.10 15.80 32.64
CA PRO A 397 -5.83 15.39 32.04
C PRO A 397 -5.34 16.35 30.96
N ALA A 398 -6.26 16.84 30.12
CA ALA A 398 -5.94 17.74 29.00
C ALA A 398 -5.33 19.06 29.46
N SER A 399 -5.72 19.59 30.63
CA SER A 399 -5.05 20.77 31.21
C SER A 399 -3.61 20.46 31.58
N ILE A 400 -3.32 19.31 32.20
CA ILE A 400 -1.93 18.93 32.51
C ILE A 400 -1.11 18.80 31.23
N GLU A 401 -1.67 18.15 30.20
CA GLU A 401 -1.01 18.00 28.91
C GLU A 401 -0.69 19.36 28.28
N ASN A 402 -1.66 20.27 28.20
CA ASN A 402 -1.49 21.56 27.53
C ASN A 402 -0.67 22.57 28.35
N ASP A 403 -0.77 22.58 29.68
CA ASP A 403 -0.14 23.58 30.54
C ASP A 403 1.37 23.32 30.70
N ILE A 404 1.80 22.06 30.62
CA ILE A 404 3.20 21.66 30.84
C ILE A 404 3.94 21.42 29.53
N SER A 405 3.26 20.88 28.51
CA SER A 405 3.85 20.70 27.19
C SER A 405 4.26 22.05 26.61
N ALA A 406 5.48 22.13 26.11
CA ALA A 406 6.04 23.37 25.59
C ALA A 406 6.77 23.07 24.28
N PRO A 407 6.31 23.65 23.15
CA PRO A 407 7.10 23.68 21.93
C PRO A 407 8.13 24.79 22.07
N ASP A 408 9.25 24.49 22.71
CA ASP A 408 10.41 25.37 22.78
C ASP A 408 11.42 24.93 21.71
N ASP A 409 12.10 25.87 21.06
CA ASP A 409 13.05 25.57 19.98
C ASP A 409 14.28 24.80 20.52
N ASP A 410 14.62 25.00 21.80
CA ASP A 410 15.81 24.40 22.43
C ASP A 410 15.51 23.12 23.24
N PHE A 411 14.28 22.96 23.75
CA PHE A 411 13.90 21.82 24.60
C PHE A 411 12.40 21.51 24.56
N GLU A 412 11.99 20.50 23.80
CA GLU A 412 10.59 20.14 23.63
C GLU A 412 10.08 19.27 24.79
N VAL A 413 8.94 19.66 25.38
CA VAL A 413 8.28 18.86 26.43
C VAL A 413 6.94 18.37 25.95
N ILE A 414 6.71 17.07 26.08
CA ILE A 414 5.51 16.37 25.66
C ILE A 414 4.95 15.63 26.88
N VAL A 415 3.75 15.99 27.30
CA VAL A 415 3.05 15.27 28.38
C VAL A 415 1.92 14.43 27.79
N ILE A 416 1.84 13.17 28.23
CA ILE A 416 0.84 12.19 27.76
C ILE A 416 0.18 11.58 28.98
N VAL A 417 -1.12 11.79 29.13
CA VAL A 417 -1.93 11.14 30.15
C VAL A 417 -2.79 10.06 29.50
N SER A 418 -2.65 8.82 29.98
CA SER A 418 -3.38 7.67 29.43
C SER A 418 -3.90 6.75 30.53
N PRO A 419 -5.12 6.17 30.40
CA PRO A 419 -6.08 6.34 29.32
C PRO A 419 -6.73 7.74 29.28
N LYS A 420 -7.02 8.21 28.06
CA LYS A 420 -7.88 9.39 27.88
C LYS A 420 -9.31 9.03 28.27
N GLY A 421 -9.89 9.79 29.21
CA GLY A 421 -11.30 9.67 29.58
C GLY A 421 -12.18 9.84 28.33
N LYS A 422 -13.19 8.98 28.18
CA LYS A 422 -14.17 9.10 27.09
C LYS A 422 -15.12 10.26 27.31
#